data_AF-A0A7G6RMI6-F1
#
_entry.id   AF-A0A7G6RMI6-F1
#
_cell.length_a   1.000
_cell.length_b   1.000
_cell.length_c   1.000
_cell.angle_alpha   90.00
_cell.angle_beta   90.00
_cell.angle_gamma   90.00
#
_symmetry.space_group_name_H-M   'P 1'
#
loop_
_entity.id
_entity.type
_entity.pdbx_description
1 polymer ?
#
loop_
_entity_poly.entity_id
_entity_poly.type
_entity_poly.pdbx_seq_one_letter_code
_entity_poly.pdbx_strand_id
1 'polypeptide(L)'
;MTYIASPSYDRNDPSRASNLRQCLETARRRLDETSHASETEKIETLVASAIEAGWEDDEVRHALSPGDEQENKMRQQEPPVPTIGVVPSSSF
;
A
#
# COMPACT_ATOMS: atom_id res chain seq x y z
N MET A 1 4.85 1.36 16.07
CA MET A 1 5.45 1.81 14.80
C MET A 1 4.61 1.30 13.65
N THR A 2 4.04 2.21 12.86
CA THR A 2 3.37 1.88 11.59
C THR A 2 4.40 2.07 10.49
N TYR A 3 4.64 1.06 9.67
CA TYR A 3 5.66 1.14 8.62
C TYR A 3 5.00 1.47 7.28
N ILE A 4 5.46 2.54 6.64
CA ILE A 4 5.12 2.90 5.26
C ILE A 4 6.36 2.64 4.40
N ALA A 5 6.18 1.95 3.29
CA ALA A 5 7.28 1.68 2.37
C ALA A 5 7.73 2.97 1.70
N SER A 6 9.04 3.13 1.48
CA SER A 6 9.58 4.27 0.75
C SER A 6 9.13 4.27 -0.72
N PRO A 7 9.07 5.45 -1.36
CA PRO A 7 8.72 5.53 -2.78
C PRO A 7 9.66 4.69 -3.63
N SER A 8 9.09 3.77 -4.41
CA SER A 8 9.85 2.94 -5.36
C SER A 8 9.77 3.46 -6.80
N TYR A 9 8.85 4.39 -7.06
CA TYR A 9 8.56 4.94 -8.39
C TYR A 9 8.95 6.41 -8.47
N ASP A 10 9.43 6.81 -9.65
CA ASP A 10 9.72 8.20 -9.99
C ASP A 10 8.49 9.10 -9.83
N ARG A 11 8.72 10.39 -9.58
CA ARG A 11 7.65 11.37 -9.37
C ARG A 11 6.70 11.53 -10.56
N ASN A 12 7.16 11.19 -11.77
CA ASN A 12 6.37 11.25 -13.00
C ASN A 12 5.66 9.95 -13.34
N ASP A 13 5.86 8.88 -12.56
CA ASP A 13 5.25 7.59 -12.85
C ASP A 13 3.79 7.57 -12.35
N PRO A 14 2.81 7.26 -13.23
CA PRO A 14 1.41 7.17 -12.81
C PRO A 14 1.18 6.08 -11.75
N SER A 15 2.05 5.08 -11.67
CA SER A 15 1.99 4.00 -10.68
C SER A 15 2.39 4.46 -9.27
N ARG A 16 3.07 5.61 -9.15
CA ARG A 16 3.49 6.18 -7.86
C ARG A 16 2.30 6.47 -6.95
N ALA A 17 1.25 7.08 -7.49
CA ALA A 17 0.03 7.41 -6.73
C ALA A 17 -0.70 6.14 -6.26
N SER A 18 -0.85 5.15 -7.13
CA SER A 18 -1.46 3.86 -6.78
C SER A 18 -0.65 3.10 -5.74
N ASN A 19 0.68 3.13 -5.85
CA ASN A 19 1.57 2.52 -4.87
C ASN A 19 1.49 3.20 -3.49
N LEU A 20 1.45 4.54 -3.47
CA LEU A 20 1.26 5.32 -2.25
C LEU A 20 -0.06 4.97 -1.55
N ARG A 21 -1.17 4.96 -2.31
CA ARG A 21 -2.50 4.56 -1.79
C ARG A 21 -2.45 3.19 -1.15
N GLN A 22 -1.87 2.19 -1.82
CA GLN A 22 -1.77 0.83 -1.30
C GLN A 22 -0.91 0.76 -0.01
N CYS A 23 0.17 1.53 0.07
CA CYS A 23 1.00 1.61 1.26
C CYS A 23 0.23 2.22 2.45
N LEU A 24 -0.48 3.32 2.20
CA LEU A 24 -1.29 4.01 3.21
C LEU A 24 -2.46 3.14 3.70
N GLU A 25 -3.14 2.43 2.80
CA GLU A 25 -4.23 1.52 3.17
C GLU A 25 -3.72 0.37 4.04
N THR A 26 -2.60 -0.24 3.65
CA THR A 26 -1.97 -1.33 4.42
C THR A 26 -1.57 -0.85 5.81
N ALA A 27 -0.93 0.33 5.89
CA ALA A 27 -0.54 0.93 7.15
C ALA A 27 -1.77 1.31 8.01
N ARG A 28 -2.83 1.85 7.41
CA ARG A 28 -4.09 2.19 8.09
C ARG A 28 -4.72 0.95 8.71
N ARG A 29 -4.80 -0.14 7.94
CA ARG A 29 -5.35 -1.41 8.44
C ARG A 29 -4.54 -1.95 9.63
N ARG A 30 -3.21 -1.91 9.55
CA ARG A 30 -2.35 -2.30 10.68
C ARG A 30 -2.55 -1.42 11.89
N LEU A 31 -2.72 -0.12 11.68
CA LEU A 31 -2.96 0.83 12.76
C LEU A 31 -4.33 0.62 13.40
N ASP A 32 -5.34 0.24 12.63
CA ASP A 32 -6.67 -0.12 13.13
C ASP A 32 -6.64 -1.41 13.97
N GLU A 33 -5.89 -2.42 13.51
CA GLU A 33 -5.69 -3.68 14.25
C GLU A 33 -4.93 -3.48 15.58
N THR A 34 -3.98 -2.54 15.61
CA THR A 34 -3.08 -2.34 16.77
C THR A 34 -3.49 -1.20 17.69
N SER A 35 -4.31 -0.26 17.21
CA SER A 35 -4.64 0.97 17.91
C SER A 35 -6.12 1.32 17.78
N HIS A 36 -6.75 1.59 18.92
CA HIS A 36 -8.11 2.14 19.00
C HIS A 36 -8.12 3.68 18.97
N ALA A 37 -7.06 4.31 18.42
CA ALA A 37 -6.99 5.75 18.26
C ALA A 37 -8.10 6.29 17.34
N SER A 38 -8.42 7.58 17.48
CA SER A 38 -9.40 8.26 16.64
C SER A 38 -8.95 8.29 15.17
N GLU A 39 -9.90 8.38 14.23
CA GLU A 39 -9.60 8.41 12.80
C GLU A 39 -8.63 9.55 12.42
N THR A 40 -8.78 10.72 13.06
CA THR A 40 -7.87 11.86 12.90
C THR A 40 -6.45 11.55 13.35
N GLU A 41 -6.27 10.98 14.54
CA GLU A 41 -4.94 10.54 15.05
C GLU A 41 -4.31 9.50 14.13
N LYS A 42 -5.13 8.59 13.58
CA LYS A 42 -4.67 7.58 12.62
C LYS A 42 -4.16 8.23 11.34
N ILE A 43 -4.89 9.21 10.80
CA ILE A 43 -4.48 9.98 9.63
C ILE A 43 -3.18 10.73 9.90
N GLU A 44 -3.06 11.44 11.02
CA GLU A 44 -1.83 12.16 11.37
C GLU A 44 -0.63 11.23 11.51
N THR A 45 -0.81 10.07 12.13
CA THR A 45 0.23 9.05 12.27
C THR A 45 0.67 8.51 10.90
N LEU A 46 -0.28 8.27 9.98
CA LEU A 46 0.01 7.81 8.63
C LEU A 46 0.76 8.87 7.82
N VAL A 47 0.34 10.13 7.92
CA VAL A 47 1.00 11.26 7.26
C VAL A 47 2.44 11.39 7.76
N ALA A 48 2.66 11.41 9.08
CA ALA A 48 4.00 11.49 9.66
C ALA A 48 4.90 10.33 9.20
N SER A 49 4.38 9.10 9.25
CA SER A 49 5.13 7.91 8.84
C SER A 49 5.46 7.91 7.33
N ALA A 50 4.59 8.50 6.49
CA ALA A 50 4.80 8.57 5.05
C ALA A 50 5.87 9.61 4.71
N ILE A 51 5.83 10.76 5.37
CA ILE A 51 6.84 11.83 5.22
C ILE A 51 8.21 11.30 5.65
N GLU A 52 8.28 10.59 6.78
CA GLU A 52 9.52 9.94 7.24
C GLU A 52 10.04 8.90 6.24
N ALA A 53 9.16 8.19 5.55
CA ALA A 53 9.52 7.23 4.50
C ALA A 53 9.99 7.89 3.19
N GLY A 54 9.83 9.21 3.05
CA GLY A 54 10.25 9.99 1.89
C GLY A 54 9.14 10.36 0.90
N TRP A 55 7.87 10.25 1.31
CA TRP A 55 6.73 10.72 0.52
C TRP A 55 6.46 12.21 0.74
N GLU A 56 5.85 12.86 -0.24
CA GLU A 56 5.46 14.27 -0.11
C GLU A 56 4.14 14.39 0.65
N ASP A 57 4.07 15.36 1.58
CA ASP A 57 2.88 15.61 2.39
C ASP A 57 1.62 15.84 1.53
N ASP A 58 1.73 16.64 0.48
CA ASP A 58 0.62 16.91 -0.44
C ASP A 58 0.12 15.64 -1.15
N GLU A 59 1.04 14.78 -1.61
CA GLU A 59 0.70 13.50 -2.25
C GLU A 59 -0.03 12.58 -1.25
N VAL A 60 0.45 12.52 -0.02
CA VAL A 60 -0.11 11.69 1.05
C VAL A 60 -1.50 12.18 1.47
N ARG A 61 -1.69 13.49 1.67
CA ARG A 61 -2.99 14.08 1.98
C ARG A 61 -3.98 13.91 0.83
N HIS A 62 -3.52 14.02 -0.41
CA HIS A 62 -4.36 13.78 -1.58
C HIS A 62 -4.80 12.32 -1.67
N ALA A 63 -3.89 11.38 -1.42
CA ALA A 63 -4.18 9.94 -1.40
C ALA A 63 -5.08 9.52 -0.22
N LEU A 64 -5.01 10.23 0.92
CA LEU A 64 -5.88 10.02 2.09
C LEU A 64 -7.22 10.74 2.00
N SER A 65 -7.36 11.71 1.09
CA SER A 65 -8.62 12.41 0.87
C SER A 65 -9.69 11.42 0.40
N PRO A 66 -10.91 11.43 0.95
CA PRO A 66 -11.97 10.45 0.66
C PRO A 66 -12.59 10.61 -0.75
N GLY A 67 -11.84 11.13 -1.72
CA GLY A 67 -12.35 11.66 -2.98
C GLY A 67 -12.49 10.67 -4.13
N ASP A 68 -11.57 9.74 -4.34
CA ASP A 68 -11.59 8.98 -5.60
C ASP A 68 -11.08 7.55 -5.42
N GLU A 69 -11.98 6.59 -5.69
CA GLU A 69 -11.73 5.17 -5.93
C GLU A 69 -11.71 4.25 -4.71
N GLN A 70 -12.86 4.21 -4.05
CA GLN A 70 -13.36 3.00 -3.38
C GLN A 70 -13.78 1.89 -4.39
N GLU A 71 -13.26 1.90 -5.63
CA GLU A 71 -13.71 1.05 -6.73
C GLU A 71 -12.54 0.42 -7.50
N ASN A 72 -11.76 -0.44 -6.85
CA ASN A 72 -11.34 -1.66 -7.55
C ASN A 72 -10.98 -2.76 -6.56
N LYS A 73 -11.99 -3.60 -6.30
CA LYS A 73 -11.92 -5.06 -6.22
C LYS A 73 -10.59 -5.74 -5.86
N MET A 74 -10.77 -6.79 -5.07
CA MET A 74 -9.86 -7.93 -4.87
C MET A 74 -8.67 -7.60 -3.96
N ARG A 75 -8.74 -7.91 -2.66
CA ARG A 75 -8.46 -9.29 -2.19
C ARG A 75 -7.73 -10.09 -3.26
N GLN A 76 -6.41 -10.05 -3.33
CA GLN A 76 -5.51 -11.20 -3.58
C GLN A 76 -4.07 -10.72 -3.40
N GLN A 77 -3.65 -10.54 -2.14
CA GLN A 77 -2.25 -10.81 -1.80
C GLN A 77 -2.10 -12.33 -1.83
N GLU A 78 -2.05 -12.92 -3.03
CA GLU A 78 -1.47 -14.24 -3.19
C GLU A 78 0.05 -14.06 -3.21
N PRO A 79 0.82 -14.72 -2.33
CA PRO A 79 2.26 -14.74 -2.45
C PRO A 79 2.64 -15.37 -3.81
N PRO A 80 3.64 -14.85 -4.53
CA PRO A 80 4.07 -15.46 -5.78
C PRO A 80 4.63 -16.86 -5.47
N VAL A 81 3.86 -17.90 -5.78
CA VAL A 81 4.37 -19.26 -5.82
C VAL A 81 5.43 -19.32 -6.93
N PRO A 82 6.68 -19.70 -6.63
CA PRO A 82 7.72 -19.78 -7.64
C PRO A 82 7.36 -20.89 -8.64
N THR A 83 7.26 -20.50 -9.91
CA THR A 83 7.18 -21.40 -11.06
C THR A 83 8.40 -22.33 -11.06
N ILE A 84 8.20 -23.56 -10.59
CA ILE A 84 9.17 -24.65 -10.70
C ILE A 84 8.65 -25.68 -11.71
N GLY A 85 9.48 -25.91 -12.73
CA GLY A 85 9.75 -27.26 -13.21
C GLY A 85 8.78 -27.85 -14.22
N VAL A 86 9.02 -27.52 -15.49
CA VAL A 86 8.63 -28.34 -16.64
C VAL A 86 9.29 -29.73 -16.53
N VAL A 87 8.52 -30.81 -16.64
CA VAL A 87 9.00 -32.06 -17.27
C VAL A 87 7.83 -32.74 -17.99
N PRO A 88 7.94 -33.01 -19.31
CA PRO A 88 7.04 -33.92 -19.99
C PRO A 88 7.56 -35.35 -19.78
N SER A 89 6.69 -36.31 -19.49
CA SER A 89 7.02 -37.72 -19.70
C SER A 89 5.81 -38.48 -20.19
N SER A 90 6.02 -38.99 -21.40
CA SER A 90 5.15 -39.77 -22.26
C SER A 90 4.41 -40.92 -21.58
N SER A 91 3.26 -41.23 -22.17
CA SER A 91 2.58 -42.51 -22.13
C SER A 91 3.52 -43.71 -22.17
N PHE A 92 3.18 -44.72 -21.37
CA PHE A 92 3.19 -46.12 -21.77
C PHE A 92 2.02 -46.86 -21.09
#